data_AF-A0A936CAU2-F1
#
_entry.id   AF-A0A936CAU2-F1
#
_cell.length_a   1.000
_cell.length_b   1.000
_cell.length_c   1.000
_cell.angle_alpha   90.00
_cell.angle_beta   90.00
_cell.angle_gamma   90.00
#
_symmetry.space_group_name_H-M   'P 1'
#
loop_
_entity.id
_entity.type
_entity.pdbx_description
1 polymer ?
#
loop_
_entity_poly.entity_id
_entity_poly.type
_entity_poly.pdbx_seq_one_letter_code
_entity_poly.pdbx_strand_id
1 'polypeptide(L)'
;MLLPGTSLVPLARESEIAERLELLLERVTAIPDPFEQAFFLLLQLPYLNPFFALNEAVARVAANIPLVRANLCPMTWEGVPRDLYVNGVRGYFEYRKHYLLRDVFEWGYERSCEQFAEGAVREVEPDPIRLRYRRELHGVVREVVLGRVVADAGWLVRWGELNGVVADDRAAFAAAARGLIEAMHEGGIGRYGISREQFAGWRESKVVREKE
;
A
#
# COMPACT_ATOMS: atom_id res chain seq x y z
N MET A 1 6.01 -17.37 10.72
CA MET A 1 7.02 -18.04 11.55
C MET A 1 7.34 -17.08 12.68
N LEU A 2 6.97 -17.43 13.91
CA LEU A 2 7.39 -16.71 15.11
C LEU A 2 8.93 -16.62 15.11
N LEU A 3 9.49 -15.54 15.65
CA LEU A 3 10.94 -15.47 15.85
C LEU A 3 11.40 -16.73 16.59
N PRO A 4 12.34 -17.53 16.03
CA PRO A 4 12.80 -18.75 16.67
C PRO A 4 13.27 -18.45 18.09
N GLY A 5 12.74 -19.17 19.09
CA GLY A 5 13.16 -19.04 20.49
C GLY A 5 12.26 -18.21 21.40
N THR A 6 11.19 -17.57 20.91
CA THR A 6 10.25 -16.84 21.79
C THR A 6 9.21 -17.79 22.42
N SER A 7 8.89 -17.61 23.70
CA SER A 7 7.85 -18.36 24.45
C SER A 7 6.41 -17.98 24.10
N LEU A 8 6.21 -17.28 22.97
CA LEU A 8 4.94 -16.66 22.61
C LEU A 8 3.98 -17.72 22.05
N VAL A 9 2.94 -18.05 22.81
CA VAL A 9 1.88 -18.97 22.39
C VAL A 9 0.83 -18.18 21.61
N PRO A 10 0.60 -18.46 20.31
CA PRO A 10 -0.45 -17.80 19.54
C PRO A 10 -1.82 -18.04 20.17
N LEU A 11 -2.70 -17.06 20.04
CA LEU A 11 -4.11 -17.24 20.38
C LEU A 11 -4.71 -18.29 19.44
N ALA A 12 -5.41 -19.27 20.02
CA ALA A 12 -5.72 -20.51 19.31
C ALA A 12 -7.02 -20.47 18.47
N ARG A 13 -7.77 -19.36 18.48
CA ARG A 13 -9.07 -19.24 17.77
C ARG A 13 -9.13 -17.99 16.90
N GLU A 14 -9.52 -18.16 15.65
CA GLU A 14 -9.63 -17.08 14.66
C GLU A 14 -10.54 -15.93 15.11
N SER A 15 -11.68 -16.24 15.74
CA SER A 15 -12.61 -15.23 16.26
C SER A 15 -11.97 -14.35 17.33
N GLU A 16 -11.17 -14.94 18.22
CA GLU A 16 -10.49 -14.22 19.29
C GLU A 16 -9.34 -13.34 18.75
N ILE A 17 -8.67 -13.80 17.68
CA ILE A 17 -7.68 -12.98 16.97
C ILE A 17 -8.35 -11.78 16.32
N ALA A 18 -9.50 -11.98 15.65
CA ALA A 18 -10.24 -10.91 14.99
C ALA A 18 -10.70 -9.83 15.99
N GLU A 19 -11.34 -10.24 17.09
CA GLU A 19 -11.79 -9.32 18.16
C GLU A 19 -10.62 -8.52 18.76
N ARG A 20 -9.47 -9.16 19.00
CA ARG A 20 -8.28 -8.48 19.53
C ARG A 20 -7.61 -7.58 18.51
N LEU A 21 -7.70 -7.91 17.23
CA LEU A 21 -7.20 -7.05 16.16
C LEU A 21 -8.05 -5.78 16.08
N GLU A 22 -9.38 -5.89 16.15
CA GLU A 22 -10.27 -4.73 16.22
C GLU A 22 -9.94 -3.85 17.43
N LEU A 23 -9.80 -4.44 18.62
CA LEU A 23 -9.41 -3.70 19.82
C LEU A 23 -8.04 -3.03 19.67
N LEU A 24 -7.05 -3.71 19.06
CA LEU A 24 -5.74 -3.13 18.79
C LEU A 24 -5.86 -1.90 17.89
N LEU A 25 -6.67 -1.98 16.82
CA LEU A 25 -6.89 -0.87 15.89
C LEU A 25 -7.61 0.31 16.56
N GLU A 26 -8.60 0.05 17.42
CA GLU A 26 -9.24 1.08 18.25
C GLU A 26 -8.24 1.78 19.17
N ARG A 27 -7.32 1.02 19.78
CA ARG A 27 -6.29 1.60 20.65
C ARG A 27 -5.32 2.47 19.87
N VAL A 28 -4.91 2.03 18.69
CA VAL A 28 -4.03 2.82 17.81
C VAL A 28 -4.70 4.13 17.42
N THR A 29 -5.96 4.11 16.98
CA THR A 29 -6.64 5.34 16.53
C THR A 29 -6.89 6.33 17.66
N ALA A 30 -6.93 5.88 18.91
CA ALA A 30 -7.05 6.73 20.09
C ALA A 30 -5.72 7.40 20.52
N ILE A 31 -4.56 6.92 20.06
CA ILE A 31 -3.26 7.55 20.35
C ILE A 31 -3.15 8.86 19.53
N PRO A 32 -2.91 10.03 20.15
CA PRO A 32 -2.87 11.30 19.43
C PRO A 32 -1.62 11.48 18.56
N ASP A 33 -0.47 11.00 19.04
CA ASP A 33 0.81 11.21 18.37
C ASP A 33 1.04 10.15 17.27
N PRO A 34 1.36 10.57 16.02
CA PRO A 34 1.52 9.64 14.90
C PRO A 34 2.77 8.74 15.03
N PHE A 35 3.81 9.16 15.75
CA PHE A 35 4.99 8.32 16.01
C PHE A 35 4.67 7.24 17.04
N GLU A 36 3.94 7.59 18.09
CA GLU A 36 3.43 6.63 19.06
C GLU A 36 2.48 5.62 18.40
N GLN A 37 1.61 6.07 17.48
CA GLN A 37 0.78 5.17 16.66
C GLN A 37 1.63 4.19 15.84
N ALA A 38 2.63 4.72 15.12
CA ALA A 38 3.54 3.92 14.30
C ALA A 38 4.29 2.87 15.13
N PHE A 39 4.86 3.30 16.25
CA PHE A 39 5.63 2.45 17.15
C PHE A 39 4.74 1.41 17.85
N PHE A 40 3.51 1.77 18.23
CA PHE A 40 2.54 0.84 18.80
C PHE A 40 2.18 -0.25 17.80
N LEU A 41 1.88 0.10 16.54
CA LEU A 41 1.60 -0.87 15.48
C LEU A 41 2.79 -1.81 15.24
N LEU A 42 4.01 -1.27 15.21
CA LEU A 42 5.24 -2.03 15.04
C LEU A 42 5.42 -3.11 16.11
N LEU A 43 5.01 -2.81 17.36
CA LEU A 43 5.13 -3.73 18.50
C LEU A 43 3.95 -4.69 18.62
N GLN A 44 2.72 -4.18 18.62
CA GLN A 44 1.55 -4.97 19.00
C GLN A 44 1.06 -5.88 17.88
N LEU A 45 1.20 -5.48 16.61
CA LEU A 45 0.70 -6.28 15.50
C LEU A 45 1.46 -7.62 15.39
N PRO A 46 2.82 -7.64 15.42
CA PRO A 46 3.55 -8.91 15.43
C PRO A 46 3.36 -9.68 16.73
N TYR A 47 3.10 -9.00 17.86
CA TYR A 47 2.80 -9.64 19.13
C TYR A 47 1.45 -10.39 19.10
N LEU A 48 0.41 -9.78 18.51
CA LEU A 48 -0.88 -10.42 18.29
C LEU A 48 -0.79 -11.57 17.27
N ASN A 49 0.10 -11.42 16.29
CA ASN A 49 0.34 -12.39 15.22
C ASN A 49 -0.96 -12.81 14.48
N PRO A 50 -1.77 -11.86 13.96
CA PRO A 50 -3.10 -12.16 13.44
C PRO A 50 -3.11 -12.86 12.09
N PHE A 51 -2.03 -12.78 11.32
CA PHE A 51 -1.94 -13.38 9.98
C PHE A 51 -1.15 -14.69 10.00
N PHE A 52 -1.45 -15.57 9.06
CA PHE A 52 -0.71 -16.84 8.87
C PHE A 52 0.80 -16.62 8.67
N ALA A 53 1.20 -15.55 7.98
CA ALA A 53 2.58 -15.20 7.73
C ALA A 53 2.79 -13.68 7.62
N LEU A 54 4.06 -13.27 7.60
CA LEU A 54 4.50 -11.90 7.29
C LEU A 54 4.06 -10.81 8.29
N ASN A 55 3.65 -11.15 9.51
CA ASN A 55 3.20 -10.17 10.52
C ASN A 55 4.22 -9.05 10.77
N GLU A 56 5.53 -9.34 10.81
CA GLU A 56 6.56 -8.31 10.94
C GLU A 56 6.62 -7.36 9.75
N ALA A 57 6.50 -7.89 8.52
CA ALA A 57 6.48 -7.06 7.32
C ALA A 57 5.22 -6.21 7.24
N VAL A 58 4.06 -6.80 7.60
CA VAL A 58 2.79 -6.09 7.70
C VAL A 58 2.89 -4.97 8.74
N ALA A 59 3.50 -5.23 9.90
CA ALA A 59 3.68 -4.22 10.95
C ALA A 59 4.57 -3.05 10.48
N ARG A 60 5.70 -3.34 9.82
CA ARG A 60 6.57 -2.28 9.27
C ARG A 60 5.87 -1.40 8.23
N VAL A 61 5.04 -2.00 7.37
CA VAL A 61 4.24 -1.25 6.40
C VAL A 61 3.10 -0.49 7.09
N ALA A 62 2.41 -1.11 8.04
CA ALA A 62 1.31 -0.50 8.78
C ALA A 62 1.79 0.69 9.63
N ALA A 63 2.99 0.62 10.21
CA ALA A 63 3.61 1.72 10.95
C ALA A 63 3.77 3.00 10.10
N ASN A 64 3.84 2.90 8.78
CA ASN A 64 3.89 4.06 7.89
C ASN A 64 2.51 4.72 7.66
N ILE A 65 1.40 4.03 7.92
CA ILE A 65 0.05 4.59 7.73
C ILE A 65 -0.16 5.88 8.55
N PRO A 66 0.07 5.90 9.89
CA PRO A 66 -0.12 7.12 10.67
C PRO A 66 0.83 8.25 10.26
N LEU A 67 2.08 7.94 9.94
CA LEU A 67 3.08 8.91 9.46
C LEU A 67 2.62 9.60 8.17
N VAL A 68 2.23 8.81 7.16
CA VAL A 68 1.76 9.34 5.86
C VAL A 68 0.47 10.14 6.04
N ARG A 69 -0.47 9.69 6.89
CA ARG A 69 -1.69 10.44 7.18
C ARG A 69 -1.43 11.81 7.82
N ALA A 70 -0.36 11.91 8.61
CA ALA A 70 0.10 13.16 9.21
C ALA A 70 1.02 13.97 8.27
N ASN A 71 1.16 13.58 7.00
CA ASN A 71 2.07 14.20 6.03
C ASN A 71 3.54 14.20 6.47
N LEU A 72 3.94 13.15 7.21
CA LEU A 72 5.31 12.91 7.63
C LEU A 72 6.01 11.93 6.67
N CYS A 73 7.34 12.01 6.62
CA CYS A 73 8.16 11.08 5.87
C CYS A 73 7.86 9.63 6.32
N PRO A 74 7.66 8.67 5.40
CA PRO A 74 7.54 7.27 5.78
C PRO A 74 8.91 6.67 6.11
N MET A 75 8.93 5.66 6.98
CA MET A 75 10.12 4.91 7.34
C MET A 75 10.45 3.85 6.27
N THR A 76 11.70 3.85 5.78
CA THR A 76 12.16 2.91 4.74
C THR A 76 12.73 1.61 5.32
N TRP A 77 13.18 1.65 6.58
CA TRP A 77 13.95 0.59 7.25
C TRP A 77 15.31 0.30 6.60
N GLU A 78 15.72 1.10 5.61
CA GLU A 78 16.99 0.93 4.93
C GLU A 78 18.15 1.30 5.86
N GLY A 79 19.18 0.45 5.87
CA GLY A 79 20.35 0.64 6.74
C GLY A 79 20.11 0.35 8.24
N VAL A 80 18.89 0.01 8.66
CA VAL A 80 18.60 -0.37 10.05
C VAL A 80 19.29 -1.69 10.41
N PRO A 81 20.14 -1.72 11.47
CA PRO A 81 20.83 -2.94 11.86
C PRO A 81 19.84 -4.03 12.29
N ARG A 82 19.78 -5.11 11.51
CA ARG A 82 18.84 -6.22 11.71
C ARG A 82 18.90 -6.81 13.12
N ASP A 83 20.10 -7.00 13.66
CA ASP A 83 20.28 -7.62 14.96
C ASP A 83 19.74 -6.74 16.09
N LEU A 84 19.90 -5.42 16.01
CA LEU A 84 19.34 -4.49 16.99
C LEU A 84 17.82 -4.47 16.91
N TYR A 85 17.25 -4.47 15.70
CA TYR A 85 15.79 -4.59 15.52
C TYR A 85 15.24 -5.89 16.12
N VAL A 86 15.82 -7.03 15.76
CA VAL A 86 15.37 -8.35 16.25
C VAL A 86 15.51 -8.43 17.77
N ASN A 87 16.63 -7.97 18.33
CA ASN A 87 16.83 -7.95 19.78
C ASN A 87 15.87 -6.96 20.48
N GLY A 88 15.52 -5.84 19.85
CA GLY A 88 14.53 -4.89 20.37
C GLY A 88 13.13 -5.49 20.43
N VAL A 89 12.69 -6.15 19.35
CA VAL A 89 11.41 -6.87 19.32
C VAL A 89 11.39 -7.98 20.37
N ARG A 90 12.44 -8.79 20.47
CA ARG A 90 12.57 -9.83 21.49
C ARG A 90 12.54 -9.25 22.90
N GLY A 91 13.24 -8.13 23.13
CA GLY A 91 13.25 -7.39 24.39
C GLY A 91 11.84 -7.02 24.86
N TYR A 92 10.97 -6.60 23.94
CA TYR A 92 9.58 -6.35 24.23
C TYR A 92 8.79 -7.65 24.48
N PHE A 93 8.97 -8.68 23.66
CA PHE A 93 8.18 -9.91 23.73
C PHE A 93 8.45 -10.72 25.00
N GLU A 94 9.71 -10.78 25.43
CA GLU A 94 10.13 -11.60 26.57
C GLU A 94 10.14 -10.81 27.88
N TYR A 95 10.54 -9.53 27.83
CA TYR A 95 10.81 -8.75 29.03
C TYR A 95 9.92 -7.51 29.17
N ARG A 96 9.00 -7.26 28.23
CA ARG A 96 8.16 -6.04 28.18
C ARG A 96 8.98 -4.74 28.14
N LYS A 97 10.23 -4.81 27.70
CA LYS A 97 11.13 -3.66 27.59
C LYS A 97 11.19 -3.19 26.14
N HIS A 98 10.62 -2.02 25.86
CA HIS A 98 10.53 -1.46 24.51
C HIS A 98 11.70 -0.52 24.16
N TYR A 99 12.53 -0.12 25.12
CA TYR A 99 13.54 0.92 24.97
C TYR A 99 14.50 0.71 23.80
N LEU A 100 15.05 -0.51 23.65
CA LEU A 100 15.95 -0.80 22.53
C LEU A 100 15.25 -0.65 21.18
N LEU A 101 14.01 -1.13 21.05
CA LEU A 101 13.28 -0.99 19.79
C LEU A 101 12.90 0.47 19.52
N ARG A 102 12.57 1.24 20.56
CA ARG A 102 12.31 2.68 20.45
C ARG A 102 13.54 3.39 19.89
N ASP A 103 14.72 3.16 20.46
CA ASP A 103 15.96 3.81 20.01
C ASP A 103 16.30 3.41 18.57
N VAL A 104 16.06 2.15 18.19
CA VAL A 104 16.22 1.67 16.79
C VAL A 104 15.21 2.33 15.85
N PHE A 105 13.97 2.51 16.30
CA PHE A 105 12.91 3.16 15.53
C PHE A 105 13.24 4.64 15.28
N GLU A 106 13.60 5.39 16.32
CA GLU A 106 14.00 6.80 16.22
C GLU A 106 15.19 6.98 15.28
N TRP A 107 16.26 6.21 15.49
CA TRP A 107 17.45 6.25 14.63
C TRP A 107 17.13 5.91 13.17
N GLY A 108 16.33 4.87 12.94
CA GLY A 108 15.93 4.47 11.59
C GLY A 108 15.02 5.50 10.92
N TYR A 109 14.21 6.21 11.71
CA TYR A 109 13.35 7.26 11.21
C TYR A 109 14.15 8.47 10.74
N GLU A 110 15.11 8.94 11.54
CA GLU A 110 16.01 10.04 11.17
C GLU A 110 16.73 9.76 9.85
N ARG A 111 17.28 8.55 9.69
CA ARG A 111 17.92 8.12 8.43
C ARG A 111 16.95 8.07 7.25
N SER A 112 15.72 7.63 7.48
CA SER A 112 14.69 7.61 6.44
C SER A 112 14.40 9.05 5.97
N CYS A 113 14.29 10.01 6.89
CA CYS A 113 14.12 11.42 6.56
C CYS A 113 15.28 11.98 5.74
N GLU A 114 16.53 11.67 6.10
CA GLU A 114 17.72 12.06 5.32
C GLU A 114 17.65 11.55 3.88
N GLN A 115 17.34 10.25 3.70
CA GLN A 115 17.21 9.62 2.39
C GLN A 115 16.10 10.25 1.55
N PHE A 116 14.95 10.54 2.17
CA PHE A 116 13.85 11.20 1.48
C PHE A 116 14.20 12.65 1.09
N ALA A 117 14.93 13.38 1.91
CA ALA A 117 15.42 14.72 1.57
C ALA A 117 16.38 14.68 0.37
N GLU A 118 17.27 13.69 0.30
CA GLU A 118 18.17 13.47 -0.85
C GLU A 118 17.41 13.04 -2.12
N GLY A 119 16.40 12.16 -1.96
CA GLY A 119 15.60 11.62 -3.06
C GLY A 119 14.55 12.57 -3.63
N ALA A 120 14.01 13.50 -2.82
CA ALA A 120 13.04 14.51 -3.23
C ALA A 120 13.55 15.44 -4.34
N VAL A 121 14.88 15.52 -4.52
CA VAL A 121 15.52 16.28 -5.59
C VAL A 121 15.24 15.67 -6.98
N ARG A 122 14.77 14.41 -7.07
CA ARG A 122 14.35 13.76 -8.32
C ARG A 122 12.84 13.84 -8.53
N GLU A 123 12.32 15.07 -8.55
CA GLU A 123 10.92 15.35 -8.90
C GLU A 123 10.63 14.84 -10.32
N VAL A 124 9.99 13.68 -10.44
CA VAL A 124 9.22 13.37 -11.65
C VAL A 124 7.95 14.19 -11.50
N GLU A 125 7.86 15.27 -12.27
CA GLU A 125 6.74 16.19 -12.21
C GLU A 125 5.42 15.41 -12.37
N PRO A 126 4.50 15.50 -11.40
CA PRO A 126 3.29 14.70 -11.43
C PRO A 126 2.45 15.03 -12.66
N ASP A 127 2.07 14.03 -13.44
CA ASP A 127 1.21 14.23 -14.61
C ASP A 127 -0.12 14.87 -14.16
N PRO A 128 -0.41 16.13 -14.58
CA PRO A 128 -1.55 16.89 -14.09
C PRO A 128 -2.88 16.26 -14.49
N ILE A 129 -2.93 15.58 -15.64
CA ILE A 129 -4.12 14.82 -16.07
C ILE A 129 -4.37 13.66 -15.13
N ARG A 130 -3.32 12.94 -14.73
CA ARG A 130 -3.44 11.82 -13.78
C ARG A 130 -3.85 12.25 -12.39
N LEU A 131 -3.43 13.42 -11.93
CA LEU A 131 -3.93 13.97 -10.66
C LEU A 131 -5.38 14.41 -10.77
N ARG A 132 -5.70 15.23 -11.77
CA ARG A 132 -7.01 15.86 -11.92
C ARG A 132 -8.12 14.84 -12.15
N TYR A 133 -7.87 13.84 -13.01
CA TYR A 133 -8.86 12.87 -13.45
C TYR A 133 -8.62 11.46 -12.89
N ARG A 134 -8.03 11.35 -11.70
CA ARG A 134 -7.68 10.04 -11.11
C ARG A 134 -8.89 9.09 -11.07
N ARG A 135 -10.06 9.58 -10.66
CA ARG A 135 -11.28 8.76 -10.51
C ARG A 135 -11.79 8.29 -11.86
N GLU A 136 -11.80 9.18 -12.83
CA GLU A 136 -12.23 8.98 -14.21
C GLU A 136 -11.29 7.99 -14.92
N LEU A 137 -9.97 8.14 -14.73
CA LEU A 137 -8.96 7.20 -15.23
C LEU A 137 -9.12 5.80 -14.61
N HIS A 138 -9.43 5.72 -13.31
CA HIS A 138 -9.74 4.43 -12.68
C HIS A 138 -11.02 3.82 -13.26
N GLY A 139 -12.05 4.65 -13.47
CA GLY A 139 -13.34 4.25 -14.03
C GLY A 139 -13.21 3.68 -15.44
N VAL A 140 -12.55 4.42 -16.34
CA VAL A 140 -12.40 4.01 -17.74
C VAL A 140 -11.57 2.73 -17.87
N VAL A 141 -10.47 2.59 -17.11
CA VAL A 141 -9.67 1.35 -17.12
C VAL A 141 -10.52 0.17 -16.65
N ARG A 142 -11.28 0.35 -15.56
CA ARG A 142 -12.16 -0.69 -15.04
C ARG A 142 -13.24 -1.09 -16.03
N GLU A 143 -13.88 -0.13 -16.68
CA GLU A 143 -14.92 -0.39 -17.69
C GLU A 143 -14.37 -1.13 -18.90
N VAL A 144 -13.19 -0.74 -19.39
CA VAL A 144 -12.52 -1.41 -20.51
C VAL A 144 -12.20 -2.87 -20.18
N VAL A 145 -11.69 -3.14 -18.98
CA VAL A 145 -11.32 -4.49 -18.56
C VAL A 145 -12.58 -5.35 -18.32
N LEU A 146 -13.55 -4.86 -17.54
CA LEU A 146 -14.74 -5.63 -17.19
C LEU A 146 -15.70 -5.79 -18.38
N GLY A 147 -15.87 -4.75 -19.19
CA GLY A 147 -16.72 -4.76 -20.37
C GLY A 147 -16.07 -5.37 -21.61
N ARG A 148 -14.77 -5.68 -21.58
CA ARG A 148 -13.99 -6.20 -22.73
C ARG A 148 -14.12 -5.33 -23.98
N VAL A 149 -14.21 -4.02 -23.74
CA VAL A 149 -14.39 -3.00 -24.76
C VAL A 149 -13.08 -2.74 -25.49
N VAL A 150 -13.15 -2.59 -26.82
CA VAL A 150 -12.02 -2.08 -27.60
C VAL A 150 -12.03 -0.56 -27.48
N ALA A 151 -11.15 -0.04 -26.64
CA ALA A 151 -11.05 1.39 -26.37
C ALA A 151 -10.05 2.07 -27.31
N ASP A 152 -10.50 2.40 -28.52
CA ASP A 152 -9.74 3.29 -29.40
C ASP A 152 -9.72 4.74 -28.85
N ALA A 153 -8.94 5.62 -29.49
CA ALA A 153 -8.80 7.01 -29.02
C ALA A 153 -10.13 7.75 -29.03
N GLY A 154 -10.97 7.52 -30.04
CA GLY A 154 -12.27 8.17 -30.16
C GLY A 154 -13.24 7.69 -29.07
N TRP A 155 -13.20 6.40 -28.73
CA TRP A 155 -13.97 5.85 -27.62
C TRP A 155 -13.54 6.46 -26.29
N LEU A 156 -12.24 6.57 -26.03
CA LEU A 156 -11.71 7.16 -24.79
C LEU A 156 -12.03 8.65 -24.64
N VAL A 157 -11.98 9.42 -25.74
CA VAL A 157 -12.40 10.83 -25.74
C VAL A 157 -13.88 10.97 -25.41
N ARG A 158 -14.74 10.16 -26.06
CA ARG A 158 -16.19 10.16 -25.79
C ARG A 158 -16.50 9.73 -24.36
N TRP A 159 -15.79 8.73 -23.85
CA TRP A 159 -15.94 8.30 -22.46
C TRP A 159 -15.61 9.45 -21.50
N GLY A 160 -14.48 10.14 -21.73
CA GLY A 160 -14.08 11.29 -20.92
C GLY A 160 -15.12 12.42 -20.95
N GLU A 161 -15.64 12.74 -22.13
CA GLU A 161 -16.72 13.72 -22.29
C GLU A 161 -17.96 13.38 -21.46
N LEU A 162 -18.43 12.13 -21.54
CA LEU A 162 -19.61 11.67 -20.79
C LEU A 162 -19.40 11.63 -19.28
N ASN A 163 -18.15 11.60 -18.82
CA ASN A 163 -17.76 11.49 -17.42
C ASN A 163 -17.14 12.79 -16.87
N GLY A 164 -17.36 13.93 -17.52
CA GLY A 164 -17.03 15.26 -16.97
C GLY A 164 -15.60 15.75 -17.23
N VAL A 165 -14.85 15.13 -18.15
CA VAL A 165 -13.55 15.65 -18.62
C VAL A 165 -13.78 16.87 -19.51
N VAL A 166 -13.19 18.01 -19.13
CA VAL A 166 -13.35 19.27 -19.89
C VAL A 166 -12.70 19.16 -21.27
N ALA A 167 -13.24 19.90 -22.24
CA ALA A 167 -12.85 19.82 -23.65
C ALA A 167 -11.33 19.84 -23.87
N ASP A 168 -10.63 20.77 -23.22
CA ASP A 168 -9.19 20.96 -23.35
C ASP A 168 -8.35 19.76 -22.89
N ASP A 169 -8.87 19.00 -21.91
CA ASP A 169 -8.15 17.89 -21.30
C ASP A 169 -8.48 16.54 -21.96
N ARG A 170 -9.52 16.44 -22.80
CA ARG A 170 -10.02 15.15 -23.32
C ARG A 170 -8.98 14.36 -24.10
N ALA A 171 -8.18 15.03 -24.94
CA ALA A 171 -7.16 14.37 -25.73
C ALA A 171 -6.05 13.80 -24.83
N ALA A 172 -5.60 14.59 -23.85
CA ALA A 172 -4.57 14.18 -22.90
C ALA A 172 -5.08 13.08 -21.94
N PHE A 173 -6.34 13.17 -21.49
CA PHE A 173 -7.03 12.12 -20.75
C PHE A 173 -7.08 10.81 -21.53
N ALA A 174 -7.48 10.85 -22.81
CA ALA A 174 -7.54 9.65 -23.65
C ALA A 174 -6.17 9.01 -23.84
N ALA A 175 -5.11 9.81 -24.04
CA ALA A 175 -3.74 9.33 -24.12
C ALA A 175 -3.28 8.68 -22.79
N ALA A 176 -3.56 9.32 -21.65
CA ALA A 176 -3.24 8.80 -20.33
C ALA A 176 -3.98 7.48 -20.04
N ALA A 177 -5.28 7.41 -20.36
CA ALA A 177 -6.10 6.22 -20.21
C ALA A 177 -5.57 5.06 -21.08
N ARG A 178 -5.22 5.33 -22.35
CA ARG A 178 -4.62 4.33 -23.24
C ARG A 178 -3.32 3.77 -22.65
N GLY A 179 -2.41 4.64 -22.22
CA GLY A 179 -1.15 4.20 -21.62
C GLY A 179 -1.35 3.36 -20.35
N LEU A 180 -2.37 3.68 -19.53
CA LEU A 180 -2.72 2.86 -18.37
C LEU A 180 -3.26 1.48 -18.76
N ILE A 181 -4.11 1.40 -19.79
CA ILE A 181 -4.69 0.15 -20.31
C ILE A 181 -3.60 -0.73 -20.93
N GLU A 182 -2.65 -0.15 -21.66
CA GLU A 182 -1.52 -0.86 -22.28
C GLU A 182 -0.52 -1.38 -21.25
N ALA A 183 -0.25 -0.60 -20.20
CA ALA A 183 0.63 -0.99 -19.09
C ALA A 183 -0.03 -1.94 -18.07
N MET A 184 -1.24 -2.44 -18.34
CA MET A 184 -1.94 -3.34 -17.42
C MET A 184 -1.23 -4.70 -17.30
N HIS A 185 -1.02 -5.09 -16.05
CA HIS A 185 -0.42 -6.37 -15.66
C HIS A 185 -1.06 -6.85 -14.34
N GLU A 186 -0.86 -8.12 -13.99
CA GLU A 186 -1.47 -8.75 -12.79
C GLU A 186 -1.16 -8.00 -11.49
N GLY A 187 0.05 -7.47 -11.32
CA GLY A 187 0.43 -6.72 -10.12
C GLY A 187 -0.30 -5.37 -9.97
N GLY A 188 -0.94 -4.89 -11.04
CA GLY A 188 -1.53 -3.55 -11.12
C GLY A 188 -3.05 -3.53 -11.12
N ILE A 189 -3.72 -4.68 -10.98
CA ILE A 189 -5.19 -4.79 -11.07
C ILE A 189 -5.90 -4.34 -9.79
N GLY A 190 -5.23 -4.47 -8.64
CA GLY A 190 -5.81 -4.16 -7.32
C GLY A 190 -6.26 -2.71 -7.19
N ARG A 191 -5.51 -1.74 -7.76
CA ARG A 191 -5.86 -0.31 -7.72
C ARG A 191 -7.18 0.04 -8.44
N TYR A 192 -7.65 -0.85 -9.30
CA TYR A 192 -8.89 -0.69 -10.06
C TYR A 192 -10.04 -1.58 -9.53
N GLY A 193 -9.81 -2.32 -8.44
CA GLY A 193 -10.81 -3.26 -7.89
C GLY A 193 -11.17 -4.40 -8.84
N ILE A 194 -10.18 -4.87 -9.63
CA ILE A 194 -10.35 -5.95 -10.62
C ILE A 194 -9.76 -7.24 -10.05
N SER A 195 -10.50 -8.36 -10.14
CA SER A 195 -9.99 -9.68 -9.74
C SER A 195 -9.07 -10.30 -10.79
N ARG A 196 -8.23 -11.26 -10.38
CA ARG A 196 -7.36 -11.99 -11.31
C ARG A 196 -8.13 -12.68 -12.43
N GLU A 197 -9.29 -13.26 -12.10
CA GLU A 197 -10.18 -13.94 -13.06
C GLU A 197 -10.76 -12.96 -14.09
N GLN A 198 -11.26 -11.81 -13.63
CA GLN A 198 -11.77 -10.75 -14.52
C GLN A 198 -10.69 -10.25 -15.48
N PHE A 199 -9.47 -10.07 -14.96
CA PHE A 199 -8.33 -9.65 -15.78
C PHE A 199 -7.90 -10.72 -16.80
N ALA A 200 -7.87 -12.00 -16.40
CA ALA A 200 -7.56 -13.11 -17.29
C ALA A 200 -8.55 -13.18 -18.46
N GLY A 201 -9.85 -13.08 -18.18
CA GLY A 201 -10.88 -13.10 -19.22
C GLY A 201 -10.78 -11.93 -20.21
N TRP A 202 -10.32 -10.75 -19.77
CA TRP A 202 -10.01 -9.64 -20.67
C TRP A 202 -8.78 -9.92 -21.54
N ARG A 203 -7.68 -10.44 -20.95
CA ARG A 203 -6.47 -10.78 -21.71
C ARG A 203 -6.73 -11.82 -22.78
N GLU A 204 -7.48 -12.87 -22.48
CA GLU A 204 -7.86 -13.89 -23.45
C GLU A 204 -8.66 -13.30 -24.62
N SER A 205 -9.60 -12.41 -24.32
CA SER A 205 -10.39 -11.72 -25.36
C SER A 205 -9.57 -10.80 -26.26
N LYS A 206 -8.44 -10.26 -25.76
CA LYS A 206 -7.47 -9.52 -26.59
C LYS A 206 -6.69 -10.44 -27.51
N VAL A 207 -6.17 -11.55 -27.00
CA VAL A 207 -5.35 -12.51 -27.76
C VAL A 207 -6.15 -13.18 -28.88
N VAL A 208 -7.44 -13.45 -28.67
CA VAL A 208 -8.32 -13.99 -29.72
C VAL A 208 -8.52 -12.97 -30.85
N ARG A 209 -8.59 -11.67 -30.53
CA ARG A 209 -8.83 -10.59 -31.51
C ARG A 209 -7.57 -10.12 -32.27
N GLU A 210 -6.37 -10.48 -31.81
CA GLU A 210 -5.11 -10.20 -32.54
C GLU A 210 -4.78 -11.30 -33.57
N LYS A 211 -5.51 -12.42 -33.57
CA LYS A 211 -5.32 -13.56 -34.50
C LYS A 211 -6.34 -13.61 -35.66
N GLU A 212 -7.31 -12.70 -35.68
CA GLU A 212 -8.25 -12.47 -36.79
C GLU A 212 -7.81 -11.26 -37.61
#